data_AF-A0A172TFL7-F1
#
_entry.id   AF-A0A172TFL7-F1
#
_cell.length_a   1.000
_cell.length_b   1.000
_cell.length_c   1.000
_cell.angle_alpha   90.00
_cell.angle_beta   90.00
_cell.angle_gamma   90.00
#
_symmetry.space_group_name_H-M   'P 1'
#
loop_
_entity.id
_entity.type
_entity.pdbx_description
1 polymer ?
#
loop_
_entity_poly.entity_id
_entity_poly.type
_entity_poly.pdbx_seq_one_letter_code
_entity_poly.pdbx_strand_id
1 'polypeptide(L)'
;MHGKLGISRKTRAGGFRITYLTLVLVLLVTASLTGIGSASPPVRIEINDTAINFLSSPIREGKELYVPMNEYLNALQAVYVHNEYTSTIKIRKNGRTAQFTLGRTTALKNGVPHYLPAPVTETGGKIMIPFQFVTEALGGTVTADAGKSVFRVSIEHLPDVPPVDPNDEPYGGGTDPVYDSIFTPKIGNWKIEDEVYTTDGTTNGSTVTREEGVLADFSFEVTVRMLNDNGDPNNWAGLNFRKMNGSGYPWDDGYLLYISATGNVVVFKAGEGPIASKPLGRNITEQDLRLKISMIGPDLNIYTDGGTEPFLSLSDSSFTEGYIGLGSTQAVVQFKDIVITENPEGPGPAHVFTPKIGEWSIENEVYTTDGVTNGSVATREESLLGDFAIEATIRMTDAKGDLNNWAGFNLRKANASALPWDDGYLVIATGTGNLLVLKPGSGVLAGKELGTSITEQDLHLKVAMVGSDMNIYVNGGAEPFLTLSDSSFTEGYVGLASTQATVQFKDIAVSNDPNGGNVEPAAP
;
A
#
# COMPACT_ATOMS: atom_id res chain seq x y z
N MET A 1 16.21 -76.04 38.86
CA MET A 1 16.66 -76.99 37.82
C MET A 1 17.90 -76.40 37.15
N HIS A 2 18.99 -77.18 37.09
CA HIS A 2 20.13 -77.22 36.15
C HIS A 2 20.47 -75.94 35.33
N GLY A 3 21.71 -75.45 35.22
CA GLY A 3 23.03 -75.98 35.56
C GLY A 3 24.14 -74.97 35.18
N LYS A 4 25.32 -75.16 35.77
CA LYS A 4 26.59 -74.43 35.51
C LYS A 4 27.32 -75.00 34.28
N LEU A 5 28.21 -74.17 33.69
CA LEU A 5 29.57 -74.38 33.12
C LEU A 5 29.72 -73.56 31.81
N GLY A 6 30.88 -73.01 31.40
CA GLY A 6 32.28 -73.14 31.81
C GLY A 6 33.13 -71.93 31.35
N ILE A 7 34.24 -71.63 32.02
CA ILE A 7 35.66 -71.90 31.63
C ILE A 7 36.15 -71.09 30.41
N SER A 8 37.10 -70.16 30.60
CA SER A 8 38.51 -70.33 30.17
C SER A 8 39.34 -69.04 30.38
N ARG A 9 40.64 -69.24 30.61
CA ARG A 9 41.67 -68.27 31.04
C ARG A 9 42.59 -67.87 29.87
N LYS A 10 43.14 -66.65 30.00
CA LYS A 10 44.46 -66.13 29.55
C LYS A 10 44.68 -65.82 28.07
N THR A 11 45.14 -64.58 27.79
CA THR A 11 46.54 -64.30 27.36
C THR A 11 46.93 -62.81 27.41
N ARG A 12 48.12 -62.55 27.98
CA ARG A 12 49.22 -61.61 27.63
C ARG A 12 48.89 -60.16 27.22
N ALA A 13 49.37 -59.11 27.90
CA ALA A 13 50.76 -58.62 28.13
C ALA A 13 51.18 -57.50 27.15
N GLY A 14 51.74 -56.42 27.72
CA GLY A 14 52.44 -55.31 27.06
C GLY A 14 51.57 -54.06 26.91
N GLY A 15 51.93 -52.87 27.39
CA GLY A 15 53.13 -52.37 28.04
C GLY A 15 53.19 -50.84 27.83
N PHE A 16 53.44 -50.10 28.93
CA PHE A 16 54.14 -48.79 29.03
C PHE A 16 53.61 -47.58 28.23
N ARG A 17 53.57 -46.33 28.69
CA ARG A 17 53.88 -45.52 29.90
C ARG A 17 53.28 -44.12 29.58
N ILE A 18 52.95 -43.23 30.52
CA ILE A 18 53.74 -42.05 30.95
C ILE A 18 52.74 -41.18 31.77
N THR A 19 52.83 -41.02 33.11
CA THR A 19 53.66 -40.11 33.95
C THR A 19 52.91 -38.86 34.45
N TYR A 20 52.56 -38.88 35.75
CA TYR A 20 52.37 -37.82 36.77
C TYR A 20 51.55 -36.54 36.51
N LEU A 21 50.47 -36.36 37.27
CA LEU A 21 50.11 -35.07 37.91
C LEU A 21 49.10 -35.26 39.06
N THR A 22 49.57 -35.47 40.30
CA THR A 22 48.72 -35.43 41.51
C THR A 22 49.43 -34.70 42.65
N LEU A 23 49.72 -33.42 42.42
CA LEU A 23 50.17 -32.51 43.47
C LEU A 23 49.61 -31.10 43.20
N VAL A 24 48.33 -30.89 43.47
CA VAL A 24 47.66 -29.62 43.86
C VAL A 24 46.20 -29.98 44.20
N LEU A 25 45.96 -30.46 45.42
CA LEU A 25 44.59 -30.74 45.93
C LEU A 25 44.39 -30.04 47.30
N VAL A 26 44.82 -28.78 47.45
CA VAL A 26 44.46 -27.93 48.63
C VAL A 26 44.35 -26.43 48.27
N LEU A 27 44.17 -26.07 46.99
CA LEU A 27 43.94 -24.66 46.61
C LEU A 27 42.79 -24.53 45.61
N LEU A 28 41.57 -24.83 46.06
CA LEU A 28 40.32 -24.53 45.34
C LEU A 28 39.21 -24.23 46.35
N VAL A 29 39.48 -23.27 47.24
CA VAL A 29 38.45 -22.46 47.90
C VAL A 29 38.66 -21.04 47.40
N THR A 30 38.32 -20.78 46.15
CA THR A 30 38.17 -19.41 45.64
C THR A 30 36.96 -19.37 44.72
N ALA A 31 35.90 -18.77 45.26
CA ALA A 31 34.94 -17.95 44.52
C ALA A 31 34.31 -18.58 43.27
N SER A 32 33.32 -19.44 43.47
CA SER A 32 32.14 -19.41 42.62
C SER A 32 31.39 -18.11 42.94
N LEU A 33 31.90 -16.97 42.45
CA LEU A 33 31.06 -15.78 42.34
C LEU A 33 29.89 -16.20 41.46
N THR A 34 28.71 -16.22 42.07
CA THR A 34 27.44 -16.19 41.38
C THR A 34 27.53 -15.15 40.28
N GLY A 35 27.58 -15.60 39.02
CA GLY A 35 27.11 -14.80 37.90
C GLY A 35 25.62 -14.64 38.09
N ILE A 36 25.21 -13.73 38.98
CA ILE A 36 23.90 -13.08 38.84
C ILE A 36 24.02 -12.43 37.47
N GLY A 37 23.26 -12.93 36.49
CA GLY A 37 23.12 -12.25 35.21
C GLY A 37 22.72 -10.82 35.53
N SER A 38 23.65 -9.87 35.40
CA SER A 38 23.31 -8.46 35.48
C SER A 38 22.33 -8.23 34.35
N ALA A 39 21.06 -8.04 34.68
CA ALA A 39 20.10 -7.47 33.75
C ALA A 39 20.76 -6.23 33.16
N SER A 40 20.85 -6.16 31.83
CA SER A 40 21.39 -4.98 31.16
C SER A 40 20.66 -3.76 31.71
N PRO A 41 21.38 -2.70 32.11
CA PRO A 41 20.72 -1.52 32.64
C PRO A 41 19.66 -1.02 31.63
N PRO A 42 18.48 -0.59 32.11
CA PRO A 42 17.38 -0.17 31.26
C PRO A 42 17.85 0.94 30.31
N VAL A 43 17.43 0.83 29.05
CA VAL A 43 17.76 1.83 28.02
C VAL A 43 17.04 3.13 28.33
N ARG A 44 17.80 4.22 28.42
CA ARG A 44 17.27 5.58 28.62
C ARG A 44 17.50 6.40 27.35
N ILE A 45 16.45 7.05 26.87
CA ILE A 45 16.51 7.97 25.74
C ILE A 45 16.12 9.36 26.23
N GLU A 46 16.93 10.36 25.89
CA GLU A 46 16.68 11.78 26.14
C GLU A 46 16.54 12.50 24.79
N ILE A 47 15.47 13.27 24.57
CA ILE A 47 15.28 14.12 23.40
C ILE A 47 15.34 15.57 23.86
N ASN A 48 16.31 16.33 23.35
CA ASN A 48 16.56 17.72 23.76
C ASN A 48 16.52 17.88 25.29
N ASP A 49 17.35 17.08 25.97
CA ASP A 49 17.48 17.01 27.43
C ASP A 49 16.25 16.51 28.22
N THR A 50 15.18 16.11 27.54
CA THR A 50 13.97 15.54 28.15
C THR A 50 13.96 14.02 28.04
N ALA A 51 13.93 13.32 29.18
CA ALA A 51 13.86 11.86 29.20
C ALA A 51 12.48 11.35 28.79
N ILE A 52 12.44 10.36 27.89
CA ILE A 52 11.20 9.68 27.49
C ILE A 52 10.93 8.50 28.41
N ASN A 53 9.68 8.37 28.84
CA ASN A 53 9.17 7.16 29.47
C ASN A 53 8.47 6.29 28.43
N PHE A 54 9.03 5.11 28.15
CA PHE A 54 8.36 4.12 27.33
C PHE A 54 7.49 3.21 28.18
N LEU A 55 6.25 2.98 27.75
CA LEU A 55 5.36 2.02 28.41
C LEU A 55 5.79 0.56 28.15
N SER A 56 6.50 0.32 27.05
CA SER A 56 7.16 -0.96 26.76
C SER A 56 8.66 -0.74 26.54
N SER A 57 9.51 -1.63 27.06
CA SER A 57 10.96 -1.44 26.96
C SER A 57 11.45 -1.47 25.49
N PRO A 58 12.36 -0.56 25.10
CA PRO A 58 13.11 -0.70 23.85
C PRO A 58 13.82 -2.05 23.78
N ILE A 59 13.91 -2.62 22.58
CA ILE A 59 14.56 -3.92 22.33
C ILE A 59 15.82 -3.75 21.51
N ARG A 60 16.80 -4.62 21.71
CA ARG A 60 18.02 -4.67 20.88
C ARG A 60 17.90 -5.82 19.89
N GLU A 61 18.01 -5.50 18.61
CA GLU A 61 18.17 -6.46 17.52
C GLU A 61 19.59 -6.29 16.95
N GLY A 62 20.47 -7.22 17.30
CA GLY A 62 21.90 -7.12 17.00
C GLY A 62 22.54 -5.87 17.62
N LYS A 63 23.02 -4.94 16.77
CA LYS A 63 23.64 -3.67 17.20
C LYS A 63 22.66 -2.51 17.28
N GLU A 64 21.48 -2.65 16.70
CA GLU A 64 20.48 -1.59 16.64
C GLU A 64 19.52 -1.64 17.82
N LEU A 65 18.95 -0.46 18.11
CA LEU A 65 17.92 -0.28 19.10
C LEU A 65 16.59 -0.04 18.40
N TYR A 66 15.57 -0.77 18.80
CA TYR A 66 14.20 -0.58 18.34
C TYR A 66 13.34 -0.05 19.48
N VAL A 67 12.51 0.96 19.18
CA VAL A 67 11.70 1.67 20.16
C VAL A 67 10.22 1.59 19.80
N PRO A 68 9.31 1.63 20.79
CA PRO A 68 7.88 1.78 20.53
C PRO A 68 7.58 3.04 19.73
N MET A 69 6.90 2.88 18.60
CA MET A 69 6.68 3.96 17.63
C MET A 69 5.95 5.17 18.23
N ASN A 70 4.79 4.95 18.86
CA ASN A 70 3.91 6.04 19.29
C ASN A 70 4.58 6.97 20.30
N GLU A 71 5.16 6.41 21.36
CA GLU A 71 5.85 7.18 22.40
C GLU A 71 7.04 7.95 21.83
N TYR A 72 7.76 7.33 20.89
CA TYR A 72 8.93 7.95 20.29
C TYR A 72 8.58 9.08 19.32
N LEU A 73 7.60 8.88 18.43
CA LEU A 73 7.18 9.89 17.45
C LEU A 73 6.49 11.09 18.13
N ASN A 74 5.69 10.84 19.16
CA ASN A 74 5.12 11.91 19.97
C ASN A 74 6.21 12.79 20.59
N ALA A 75 7.25 12.17 21.16
CA ALA A 75 8.37 12.90 21.74
C ALA A 75 9.25 13.62 20.69
N LEU A 76 9.22 13.17 19.44
CA LEU A 76 9.86 13.86 18.32
C LEU A 76 8.97 14.94 17.70
N GLN A 77 7.70 15.07 18.10
CA GLN A 77 6.68 15.84 17.36
C GLN A 77 6.70 15.49 15.86
N ALA A 78 6.63 14.20 15.55
CA ALA A 78 6.57 13.67 14.20
C ALA A 78 5.20 13.03 13.97
N VAL A 79 4.65 13.20 12.78
CA VAL A 79 3.39 12.58 12.36
C VAL A 79 3.67 11.33 11.54
N TYR A 80 2.72 10.40 11.53
CA TYR A 80 2.82 9.22 10.68
C TYR A 80 1.48 8.88 10.04
N VAL A 81 1.57 8.27 8.87
CA VAL A 81 0.46 7.58 8.19
C VAL A 81 0.80 6.10 8.19
N HIS A 82 -0.10 5.28 8.72
CA HIS A 82 -0.02 3.83 8.64
C HIS A 82 -1.02 3.32 7.60
N ASN A 83 -0.51 2.76 6.51
CA ASN A 83 -1.29 2.04 5.53
C ASN A 83 -1.24 0.56 5.91
N GLU A 84 -2.28 0.09 6.61
CA GLU A 84 -2.36 -1.30 7.11
C GLU A 84 -2.29 -2.34 5.97
N TYR A 85 -2.80 -1.99 4.78
CA TYR A 85 -2.87 -2.88 3.61
C TYR A 85 -1.49 -3.19 3.01
N THR A 86 -0.71 -2.16 2.73
CA THR A 86 0.67 -2.31 2.26
C THR A 86 1.62 -2.59 3.42
N SER A 87 1.10 -2.68 4.64
CA SER A 87 1.84 -2.69 5.89
C SER A 87 2.91 -1.58 5.92
N THR A 88 2.61 -0.43 5.33
CA THR A 88 3.57 0.66 5.15
C THR A 88 3.31 1.77 6.15
N ILE A 89 4.37 2.21 6.81
CA ILE A 89 4.35 3.34 7.73
C ILE A 89 5.20 4.44 7.13
N LYS A 90 4.62 5.60 6.88
CA LYS A 90 5.33 6.81 6.43
C LYS A 90 5.30 7.83 7.56
N ILE A 91 6.48 8.17 8.07
CA ILE A 91 6.71 9.12 9.16
C ILE A 91 7.26 10.39 8.55
N ARG A 92 6.81 11.57 9.03
CA ARG A 92 7.26 12.86 8.53
C ARG A 92 7.51 13.86 9.66
N LYS A 93 8.56 14.67 9.48
CA LYS A 93 8.88 15.85 10.29
C LYS A 93 9.72 16.83 9.47
N ASN A 94 9.35 18.11 9.44
CA ASN A 94 10.13 19.20 8.83
C ASN A 94 10.60 18.89 7.39
N GLY A 95 9.73 18.35 6.54
CA GLY A 95 10.00 18.00 5.13
C GLY A 95 10.79 16.70 4.95
N ARG A 96 11.15 16.03 6.04
CA ARG A 96 11.92 14.79 6.03
C ARG A 96 11.02 13.60 6.30
N THR A 97 11.29 12.50 5.62
CA THR A 97 10.47 11.29 5.68
C THR A 97 11.28 10.05 6.02
N ALA A 98 10.65 9.15 6.78
CA ALA A 98 11.08 7.78 6.98
C ALA A 98 9.91 6.86 6.59
N GLN A 99 10.14 5.90 5.72
CA GLN A 99 9.10 4.96 5.29
C GLN A 99 9.55 3.52 5.49
N PHE A 100 8.66 2.68 6.00
CA PHE A 100 8.90 1.27 6.27
C PHE A 100 7.76 0.44 5.71
N THR A 101 8.06 -0.79 5.31
CA THR A 101 7.05 -1.84 5.12
C THR A 101 7.28 -2.90 6.20
N LEU A 102 6.26 -3.23 7.00
CA LEU A 102 6.39 -4.21 8.08
C LEU A 102 6.86 -5.55 7.52
N GLY A 103 7.73 -6.22 8.26
CA GLY A 103 8.35 -7.48 7.83
C GLY A 103 9.41 -7.34 6.73
N ARG A 104 9.64 -6.14 6.17
CA ARG A 104 10.70 -5.89 5.19
C ARG A 104 11.92 -5.22 5.84
N THR A 105 13.10 -5.56 5.34
CA THR A 105 14.39 -4.97 5.73
C THR A 105 14.78 -3.78 4.86
N THR A 106 13.92 -3.34 3.94
CA THR A 106 14.18 -2.15 3.13
C THR A 106 13.27 -1.03 3.61
N ALA A 107 13.86 0.12 3.94
CA ALA A 107 13.17 1.34 4.32
C ALA A 107 13.53 2.46 3.33
N LEU A 108 12.73 3.54 3.28
CA LEU A 108 13.09 4.74 2.52
C LEU A 108 13.42 5.86 3.50
N LYS A 109 14.59 6.49 3.32
CA LYS A 109 15.01 7.72 4.00
C LYS A 109 14.91 8.85 2.99
N ASN A 110 13.96 9.77 3.17
CA ASN A 110 13.68 10.85 2.22
C ASN A 110 13.48 10.33 0.78
N GLY A 111 12.71 9.25 0.62
CA GLY A 111 12.45 8.61 -0.67
C GLY A 111 13.58 7.72 -1.20
N VAL A 112 14.76 7.72 -0.57
CA VAL A 112 15.91 6.90 -1.00
C VAL A 112 15.96 5.57 -0.25
N PRO A 113 16.04 4.41 -0.93
CA PRO A 113 16.14 3.11 -0.28
C PRO A 113 17.37 2.96 0.62
N HIS A 114 17.16 2.36 1.79
CA HIS A 114 18.17 2.04 2.79
C HIS A 114 17.86 0.69 3.43
N TYR A 115 18.90 -0.11 3.69
CA TYR A 115 18.76 -1.43 4.30
C TYR A 115 18.75 -1.35 5.83
N LEU A 116 17.86 -2.12 6.45
CA LEU A 116 17.74 -2.29 7.89
C LEU A 116 18.29 -3.68 8.29
N PRO A 117 19.12 -3.76 9.33
CA PRO A 117 19.56 -5.01 9.94
C PRO A 117 18.45 -5.97 10.37
N ALA A 118 17.29 -5.44 10.77
CA ALA A 118 16.09 -6.21 11.07
C ALA A 118 14.83 -5.49 10.55
N PRO A 119 13.75 -6.22 10.22
CA PRO A 119 12.52 -5.60 9.77
C PRO A 119 11.82 -4.81 10.90
N VAL A 120 10.99 -3.84 10.52
CA VAL A 120 10.00 -3.26 11.45
C VAL A 120 8.91 -4.31 11.66
N THR A 121 8.63 -4.65 12.91
CA THR A 121 7.62 -5.65 13.27
C THR A 121 6.75 -5.17 14.42
N GLU A 122 5.56 -5.76 14.52
CA GLU A 122 4.73 -5.61 15.70
C GLU A 122 5.13 -6.65 16.76
N THR A 123 5.33 -6.22 18.00
CA THR A 123 5.66 -7.10 19.12
C THR A 123 4.84 -6.69 20.33
N GLY A 124 3.95 -7.59 20.78
CA GLY A 124 3.08 -7.35 21.92
C GLY A 124 2.10 -6.19 21.73
N GLY A 125 1.53 -6.04 20.54
CA GLY A 125 0.58 -4.96 20.22
C GLY A 125 1.22 -3.60 19.92
N LYS A 126 2.54 -3.55 19.74
CA LYS A 126 3.30 -2.32 19.48
C LYS A 126 4.23 -2.47 18.31
N ILE A 127 4.19 -1.49 17.42
CA ILE A 127 5.14 -1.40 16.31
C ILE A 127 6.48 -0.90 16.86
N MET A 128 7.53 -1.67 16.60
CA MET A 128 8.89 -1.39 17.02
C MET A 128 9.69 -0.85 15.82
N ILE A 129 10.14 0.41 15.91
CA ILE A 129 10.84 1.11 14.81
C ILE A 129 12.34 1.28 15.11
N PRO A 130 13.22 1.26 14.09
CA PRO A 130 14.66 1.42 14.25
C PRO A 130 14.99 2.85 14.70
N PHE A 131 15.38 2.99 15.96
CA PHE A 131 15.56 4.26 16.66
C PHE A 131 16.49 5.22 15.91
N GLN A 132 17.69 4.76 15.59
CA GLN A 132 18.71 5.61 14.96
C GLN A 132 18.31 6.01 13.54
N PHE A 133 17.80 5.06 12.76
CA PHE A 133 17.36 5.32 11.39
C PHE A 133 16.25 6.38 11.37
N VAL A 134 15.21 6.25 12.21
CA VAL A 134 14.12 7.24 12.29
C VAL A 134 14.64 8.59 12.75
N THR A 135 15.51 8.63 13.77
CA THR A 135 16.12 9.88 14.23
C THR A 135 16.81 10.62 13.09
N GLU A 136 17.70 9.92 12.37
CA GLU A 136 18.51 10.52 11.32
C GLU A 136 17.69 10.83 10.06
N ALA A 137 16.69 10.02 9.74
CA ALA A 137 15.77 10.26 8.64
C ALA A 137 15.03 11.58 8.84
N LEU A 138 14.54 11.83 10.06
CA LEU A 138 13.89 13.08 10.45
C LEU A 138 14.90 14.21 10.77
N GLY A 139 16.20 13.94 10.59
CA GLY A 139 17.30 14.89 10.69
C GLY A 139 17.68 15.29 12.11
N GLY A 140 17.38 14.45 13.08
CA GLY A 140 18.02 14.47 14.38
C GLY A 140 19.39 13.77 14.36
N THR A 141 20.11 13.90 15.46
CA THR A 141 21.39 13.20 15.71
C THR A 141 21.30 12.39 16.99
N VAL A 142 21.99 11.25 17.04
CA VAL A 142 22.06 10.37 18.21
C VAL A 142 23.49 10.35 18.76
N THR A 143 23.64 10.57 20.05
CA THR A 143 24.91 10.34 20.77
C THR A 143 24.68 9.35 21.91
N ALA A 144 25.63 8.43 22.11
CA ALA A 144 25.58 7.45 23.19
C ALA A 144 26.67 7.74 24.23
N ASP A 145 26.32 7.68 25.51
CA ASP A 145 27.31 7.78 26.58
C ASP A 145 28.17 6.51 26.62
N ALA A 146 29.48 6.65 26.45
CA ALA A 146 30.41 5.52 26.48
C ALA A 146 30.26 4.72 27.79
N GLY A 147 29.92 3.44 27.66
CA GLY A 147 29.72 2.52 28.80
C GLY A 147 28.38 2.63 29.52
N LYS A 148 27.42 3.43 29.03
CA LYS A 148 26.06 3.54 29.59
C LYS A 148 24.99 3.19 28.54
N SER A 149 23.83 2.71 28.99
CA SER A 149 22.63 2.53 28.16
C SER A 149 21.82 3.83 28.03
N VAL A 150 22.49 4.96 27.79
CA VAL A 150 21.86 6.29 27.65
C VAL A 150 22.13 6.84 26.25
N PHE A 151 21.07 7.18 25.53
CA PHE A 151 21.11 7.79 24.21
C PHE A 151 20.52 9.19 24.26
N ARG A 152 21.23 10.18 23.72
CA ARG A 152 20.75 11.57 23.59
C ARG A 152 20.46 11.88 22.14
N VAL A 153 19.25 12.35 21.90
CA VAL A 153 18.77 12.83 20.62
C VAL A 153 18.77 14.35 20.64
N SER A 154 19.46 14.95 19.67
CA SER A 154 19.30 16.36 19.36
C SER A 154 18.51 16.45 18.07
N ILE A 155 17.32 17.05 18.11
CA ILE A 155 16.47 17.26 16.94
C ILE A 155 15.81 18.63 17.01
N GLU A 156 15.74 19.30 15.88
CA GLU A 156 15.10 20.61 15.79
C GLU A 156 13.59 20.50 16.03
N HIS A 157 13.12 21.24 17.03
CA HIS A 157 11.71 21.57 17.17
C HIS A 157 11.51 22.95 16.56
N LEU A 158 10.49 23.08 15.72
CA LEU A 158 10.00 24.41 15.38
C LEU A 158 9.46 25.03 16.69
N PRO A 159 9.72 26.31 16.95
CA PRO A 159 9.24 26.95 18.17
C PRO A 159 7.71 26.86 18.24
N ASP A 160 7.17 26.48 19.41
CA ASP A 160 5.74 26.60 19.68
C ASP A 160 5.33 28.06 19.46
N VAL A 161 4.47 28.32 18.47
CA VAL A 161 3.99 29.68 18.19
C VAL A 161 3.09 30.11 19.36
N PRO A 162 3.40 31.22 20.07
CA PRO A 162 2.52 31.71 21.12
C PRO A 162 1.14 32.08 20.55
N PRO A 163 0.07 32.05 21.36
CA PRO A 163 -1.28 32.36 20.89
C PRO A 163 -1.30 33.72 20.19
N VAL A 164 -1.77 33.73 18.93
CA VAL A 164 -1.85 34.94 18.10
C VAL A 164 -2.80 35.94 18.76
N ASP A 165 -2.31 37.17 19.02
CA ASP A 165 -3.15 38.30 19.42
C ASP A 165 -4.04 38.69 18.21
N PRO A 166 -5.38 38.68 18.35
CA PRO A 166 -6.28 39.04 17.26
C PRO A 166 -6.15 40.48 16.74
N ASN A 167 -5.26 41.30 17.32
CA ASN A 167 -5.03 42.70 16.92
C ASN A 167 -3.71 42.97 16.19
N ASP A 168 -2.85 41.97 15.93
CA ASP A 168 -1.64 42.20 15.15
C ASP A 168 -1.96 42.37 13.66
N GLU A 169 -1.49 43.48 13.06
CA GLU A 169 -1.66 43.77 11.64
C GLU A 169 -0.99 42.71 10.74
N PRO A 170 -1.54 42.42 9.55
CA PRO A 170 -1.04 41.35 8.71
C PRO A 170 0.38 41.66 8.24
N TYR A 171 1.33 40.84 8.69
CA TYR A 171 2.72 40.90 8.29
C TYR A 171 2.83 40.79 6.77
N GLY A 172 3.36 41.83 6.16
CA GLY A 172 3.42 41.99 4.72
C GLY A 172 4.34 40.98 4.02
N GLY A 173 3.98 40.72 2.77
CA GLY A 173 4.73 40.05 1.71
C GLY A 173 6.19 39.71 2.01
N GLY A 174 6.41 38.49 2.47
CA GLY A 174 7.69 37.82 2.50
C GLY A 174 7.43 36.33 2.36
N THR A 175 8.16 35.65 1.49
CA THR A 175 8.23 34.18 1.48
C THR A 175 8.89 33.74 2.78
N ASP A 176 8.09 33.57 3.82
CA ASP A 176 8.51 33.05 5.12
C ASP A 176 8.09 31.58 5.25
N PRO A 177 8.81 30.81 6.08
CA PRO A 177 9.62 29.65 5.70
C PRO A 177 8.78 28.49 5.16
N VAL A 178 9.45 27.55 4.49
CA VAL A 178 8.88 26.29 3.99
C VAL A 178 8.18 25.54 5.13
N TYR A 179 6.89 25.81 5.32
CA TYR A 179 6.00 24.96 6.08
C TYR A 179 5.79 23.70 5.26
N ASP A 180 6.07 22.55 5.86
CA ASP A 180 5.88 21.23 5.29
C ASP A 180 4.37 20.96 5.22
N SER A 181 3.69 21.55 4.22
CA SER A 181 2.24 21.52 4.05
C SER A 181 1.83 20.41 3.07
N ILE A 182 0.76 19.68 3.41
CA ILE A 182 0.12 18.67 2.56
C ILE A 182 -0.32 19.28 1.22
N PHE A 183 -0.82 20.51 1.27
CA PHE A 183 -1.27 21.26 0.10
C PHE A 183 -0.41 22.49 -0.14
N THR A 184 -0.22 22.84 -1.41
CA THR A 184 0.42 24.08 -1.83
C THR A 184 -0.62 25.07 -2.33
N PRO A 185 -0.59 26.34 -1.90
CA PRO A 185 -1.41 27.40 -2.48
C PRO A 185 -1.20 27.54 -3.98
N LYS A 186 -2.30 27.54 -4.73
CA LYS A 186 -2.31 27.76 -6.19
C LYS A 186 -3.05 29.05 -6.57
N ILE A 187 -4.15 29.35 -5.88
CA ILE A 187 -4.98 30.55 -6.10
C ILE A 187 -5.37 31.16 -4.75
N GLY A 188 -5.31 32.49 -4.66
CA GLY A 188 -5.67 33.24 -3.46
C GLY A 188 -4.58 33.27 -2.40
N ASN A 189 -4.80 34.06 -1.35
CA ASN A 189 -3.86 34.14 -0.23
C ASN A 189 -4.28 33.18 0.86
N TRP A 190 -3.31 32.37 1.30
CA TRP A 190 -3.48 31.35 2.31
C TRP A 190 -2.47 31.56 3.42
N LYS A 191 -2.97 31.55 4.67
CA LYS A 191 -2.14 31.42 5.86
C LYS A 191 -2.12 29.95 6.24
N ILE A 192 -0.94 29.34 6.32
CA ILE A 192 -0.76 27.93 6.68
C ILE A 192 0.10 27.88 7.93
N GLU A 193 -0.49 27.44 9.03
CA GLU A 193 0.16 27.32 10.34
C GLU A 193 -0.29 26.02 11.00
N ASP A 194 0.65 25.17 11.42
CA ASP A 194 0.35 23.88 12.07
C ASP A 194 -0.70 23.03 11.33
N GLU A 195 -0.56 22.96 10.00
CA GLU A 195 -1.48 22.26 9.08
C GLU A 195 -2.94 22.80 9.07
N VAL A 196 -3.15 24.00 9.64
CA VAL A 196 -4.38 24.77 9.49
C VAL A 196 -4.26 25.70 8.29
N TYR A 197 -5.11 25.49 7.29
CA TYR A 197 -5.16 26.29 6.07
C TYR A 197 -6.26 27.34 6.22
N THR A 198 -5.88 28.61 6.25
CA THR A 198 -6.81 29.74 6.43
C THR A 198 -6.82 30.64 5.20
N THR A 199 -7.99 30.90 4.63
CA THR A 199 -8.15 31.87 3.53
C THR A 199 -8.31 33.29 4.05
N ASP A 200 -7.82 34.28 3.30
CA ASP A 200 -7.96 35.71 3.64
C ASP A 200 -9.37 36.28 3.35
N GLY A 201 -10.21 35.53 2.65
CA GLY A 201 -11.57 35.91 2.28
C GLY A 201 -11.70 36.92 1.14
N THR A 202 -10.62 37.24 0.41
CA THR A 202 -10.68 38.24 -0.67
C THR A 202 -10.88 37.63 -2.06
N THR A 203 -10.48 36.38 -2.23
CA THR A 203 -10.38 35.74 -3.54
C THR A 203 -11.61 34.88 -3.85
N ASN A 204 -12.09 34.96 -5.09
CA ASN A 204 -13.12 34.06 -5.60
C ASN A 204 -12.46 32.79 -6.16
N GLY A 205 -12.70 31.64 -5.54
CA GLY A 205 -12.09 30.37 -5.94
C GLY A 205 -10.66 30.19 -5.46
N SER A 206 -10.35 30.63 -4.24
CA SER A 206 -9.09 30.27 -3.57
C SER A 206 -8.88 28.77 -3.64
N THR A 207 -7.67 28.32 -3.95
CA THR A 207 -7.34 26.91 -4.15
C THR A 207 -5.98 26.58 -3.58
N VAL A 208 -5.91 25.50 -2.81
CA VAL A 208 -4.67 24.78 -2.47
C VAL A 208 -4.77 23.35 -3.00
N THR A 209 -3.65 22.78 -3.45
CA THR A 209 -3.63 21.47 -4.12
C THR A 209 -2.53 20.58 -3.59
N ARG A 210 -2.82 19.28 -3.49
CA ARG A 210 -1.90 18.28 -2.93
C ARG A 210 -0.73 18.07 -3.89
N GLU A 211 0.49 18.10 -3.36
CA GLU A 211 1.70 17.95 -4.18
C GLU A 211 2.01 16.50 -4.56
N GLU A 212 1.56 15.53 -3.77
CA GLU A 212 1.84 14.10 -3.97
C GLU A 212 0.99 13.44 -5.08
N GLY A 213 0.73 14.17 -6.17
CA GLY A 213 0.10 13.65 -7.39
C GLY A 213 -1.43 13.54 -7.34
N VAL A 214 -1.96 12.79 -8.32
CA VAL A 214 -3.40 12.57 -8.53
C VAL A 214 -3.89 11.32 -7.78
N LEU A 215 -5.17 11.29 -7.44
CA LEU A 215 -5.82 10.15 -6.79
C LEU A 215 -7.05 9.71 -7.58
N ALA A 216 -7.23 8.39 -7.71
CA ALA A 216 -8.44 7.76 -8.23
C ALA A 216 -9.42 7.48 -7.08
N ASP A 217 -9.05 6.52 -6.22
CA ASP A 217 -9.82 6.09 -5.06
C ASP A 217 -9.18 6.61 -3.77
N PHE A 218 -9.97 7.29 -2.95
CA PHE A 218 -9.48 7.94 -1.74
C PHE A 218 -10.62 8.26 -0.77
N SER A 219 -10.29 8.39 0.51
CA SER A 219 -11.10 9.17 1.44
C SER A 219 -10.34 10.41 1.86
N PHE A 220 -11.07 11.51 1.99
CA PHE A 220 -10.53 12.79 2.42
C PHE A 220 -11.42 13.34 3.52
N GLU A 221 -10.89 13.34 4.74
CA GLU A 221 -11.50 13.90 5.94
C GLU A 221 -10.85 15.24 6.31
N VAL A 222 -11.68 16.18 6.75
CA VAL A 222 -11.26 17.53 7.12
C VAL A 222 -12.30 18.19 8.03
N THR A 223 -11.84 18.95 9.01
CA THR A 223 -12.66 19.87 9.78
C THR A 223 -12.66 21.23 9.10
N VAL A 224 -13.85 21.75 8.79
CA VAL A 224 -14.07 23.04 8.13
C VAL A 224 -14.75 24.02 9.07
N ARG A 225 -14.25 25.26 9.13
CA ARG A 225 -14.82 26.33 9.93
C ARG A 225 -14.85 27.63 9.13
N MET A 226 -16.02 28.20 8.90
CA MET A 226 -16.13 29.54 8.30
C MET A 226 -16.12 30.58 9.40
N LEU A 227 -15.10 31.45 9.42
CA LEU A 227 -14.97 32.50 10.42
C LEU A 227 -15.74 33.76 10.02
N ASN A 228 -15.78 34.05 8.71
CA ASN A 228 -16.46 35.21 8.17
C ASN A 228 -16.90 34.91 6.73
N ASP A 229 -18.20 35.04 6.45
CA ASP A 229 -18.79 34.91 5.12
C ASP A 229 -18.73 36.22 4.32
N ASN A 230 -18.14 37.27 4.90
CA ASN A 230 -18.05 38.62 4.35
C ASN A 230 -19.42 39.22 3.97
N GLY A 231 -20.48 38.82 4.68
CA GLY A 231 -21.83 39.32 4.48
C GLY A 231 -22.57 38.76 3.27
N ASP A 232 -22.01 37.77 2.56
CA ASP A 232 -22.71 37.02 1.52
C ASP A 232 -22.97 35.58 1.98
N PRO A 233 -24.24 35.19 2.24
CA PRO A 233 -24.59 33.84 2.70
C PRO A 233 -24.33 32.73 1.65
N ASN A 234 -23.99 33.09 0.42
CA ASN A 234 -23.63 32.16 -0.66
C ASN A 234 -22.13 31.90 -0.75
N ASN A 235 -21.30 32.68 -0.05
CA ASN A 235 -19.89 32.38 0.07
C ASN A 235 -19.71 31.00 0.70
N TRP A 236 -18.69 30.29 0.25
CA TRP A 236 -18.59 28.85 0.48
C TRP A 236 -17.16 28.40 0.80
N ALA A 237 -17.10 27.24 1.45
CA ALA A 237 -15.91 26.45 1.71
C ALA A 237 -16.08 25.06 1.08
N GLY A 238 -15.02 24.42 0.60
CA GLY A 238 -15.17 23.17 -0.10
C GLY A 238 -13.90 22.39 -0.38
N LEU A 239 -14.10 21.21 -0.98
CA LEU A 239 -13.06 20.29 -1.42
C LEU A 239 -13.11 20.18 -2.94
N ASN A 240 -11.95 20.26 -3.57
CA ASN A 240 -11.82 19.95 -4.98
C ASN A 240 -11.24 18.54 -5.11
N PHE A 241 -11.73 17.76 -6.07
CA PHE A 241 -11.24 16.41 -6.27
C PHE A 241 -11.41 15.93 -7.71
N ARG A 242 -10.54 14.99 -8.09
CA ARG A 242 -10.38 14.52 -9.47
C ARG A 242 -10.23 15.68 -10.48
N LYS A 243 -9.53 16.76 -10.06
CA LYS A 243 -9.17 17.89 -10.92
C LYS A 243 -8.10 17.45 -11.92
N MET A 244 -8.23 17.86 -13.17
CA MET A 244 -7.21 17.58 -14.19
C MET A 244 -6.06 18.59 -14.09
N ASN A 245 -6.37 19.86 -13.85
CA ASN A 245 -5.42 20.92 -13.61
C ASN A 245 -5.43 21.33 -12.13
N GLY A 246 -4.42 20.86 -11.40
CA GLY A 246 -4.23 21.18 -9.99
C GLY A 246 -4.04 22.68 -9.70
N SER A 247 -3.75 23.52 -10.69
CA SER A 247 -3.57 24.97 -10.53
C SER A 247 -4.75 25.80 -11.07
N GLY A 248 -5.81 25.17 -11.57
CA GLY A 248 -7.01 25.84 -12.11
C GLY A 248 -8.01 26.25 -11.02
N TYR A 249 -9.02 27.03 -11.39
CA TYR A 249 -10.09 27.39 -10.46
C TYR A 249 -10.93 26.16 -10.07
N PRO A 250 -11.61 26.19 -8.91
CA PRO A 250 -12.39 25.05 -8.40
C PRO A 250 -13.38 24.45 -9.41
N TRP A 251 -14.00 25.27 -10.26
CA TRP A 251 -15.06 24.89 -11.20
C TRP A 251 -14.59 24.61 -12.64
N ASP A 252 -13.30 24.76 -12.94
CA ASP A 252 -12.79 24.63 -14.32
C ASP A 252 -12.78 23.17 -14.81
N ASP A 253 -12.55 22.21 -13.91
CA ASP A 253 -12.50 20.77 -14.18
C ASP A 253 -12.76 19.95 -12.90
N GLY A 254 -13.01 18.65 -13.06
CA GLY A 254 -13.23 17.73 -11.95
C GLY A 254 -14.54 17.98 -11.22
N TYR A 255 -14.54 17.66 -9.92
CA TYR A 255 -15.64 17.90 -9.02
C TYR A 255 -15.26 18.89 -7.92
N LEU A 256 -16.26 19.64 -7.47
CA LEU A 256 -16.22 20.50 -6.30
C LEU A 256 -17.35 20.10 -5.35
N LEU A 257 -16.99 19.76 -4.11
CA LEU A 257 -17.96 19.70 -3.02
C LEU A 257 -17.87 21.01 -2.25
N TYR A 258 -18.91 21.85 -2.32
CA TYR A 258 -18.94 23.11 -1.59
C TYR A 258 -20.09 23.18 -0.58
N ILE A 259 -19.87 23.94 0.47
CA ILE A 259 -20.83 24.22 1.53
C ILE A 259 -20.94 25.74 1.68
N SER A 260 -22.13 26.29 1.44
CA SER A 260 -22.40 27.72 1.66
C SER A 260 -22.36 28.08 3.15
N ALA A 261 -22.22 29.36 3.48
CA ALA A 261 -22.28 29.86 4.86
C ALA A 261 -23.54 29.38 5.60
N THR A 262 -24.66 29.32 4.88
CA THR A 262 -25.97 28.82 5.33
C THR A 262 -26.11 27.30 5.43
N GLY A 263 -25.05 26.55 5.10
CA GLY A 263 -25.01 25.09 5.24
C GLY A 263 -25.62 24.30 4.09
N ASN A 264 -25.74 24.88 2.89
CA ASN A 264 -26.15 24.10 1.71
C ASN A 264 -24.94 23.34 1.16
N VAL A 265 -24.96 22.00 1.28
CA VAL A 265 -23.93 21.12 0.73
C VAL A 265 -24.29 20.79 -0.71
N VAL A 266 -23.36 21.02 -1.64
CA VAL A 266 -23.56 20.84 -3.07
C VAL A 266 -22.37 20.13 -3.70
N VAL A 267 -22.66 19.12 -4.51
CA VAL A 267 -21.69 18.51 -5.43
C VAL A 267 -21.87 19.17 -6.79
N PHE A 268 -20.81 19.82 -7.26
CA PHE A 268 -20.70 20.47 -8.55
C PHE A 268 -19.76 19.69 -9.45
N LYS A 269 -20.14 19.56 -10.72
CA LYS A 269 -19.34 18.93 -11.76
C LYS A 269 -19.01 19.94 -12.84
N ALA A 270 -17.73 20.07 -13.16
CA ALA A 270 -17.28 21.00 -14.20
C ALA A 270 -17.95 20.68 -15.55
N GLY A 271 -18.41 21.73 -16.23
CA GLY A 271 -19.15 21.63 -17.48
C GLY A 271 -20.65 21.27 -17.35
N GLU A 272 -21.11 20.83 -16.19
CA GLU A 272 -22.51 20.43 -15.97
C GLU A 272 -23.23 21.31 -14.92
N GLY A 273 -22.53 21.67 -13.84
CA GLY A 273 -23.12 22.44 -12.74
C GLY A 273 -23.38 21.60 -11.49
N PRO A 274 -24.30 22.04 -10.61
CA PRO A 274 -24.73 21.26 -9.45
C PRO A 274 -25.41 19.96 -9.87
N ILE A 275 -24.89 18.81 -9.42
CA ILE A 275 -25.42 17.47 -9.72
C ILE A 275 -26.09 16.81 -8.51
N ALA A 276 -25.79 17.25 -7.29
CA ALA A 276 -26.48 16.83 -6.08
C ALA A 276 -26.42 17.93 -5.01
N SER A 277 -27.44 18.02 -4.16
CA SER A 277 -27.44 18.96 -3.03
C SER A 277 -28.29 18.48 -1.87
N LYS A 278 -27.90 18.86 -0.65
CA LYS A 278 -28.65 18.61 0.57
C LYS A 278 -28.32 19.65 1.65
N PRO A 279 -29.31 20.29 2.29
CA PRO A 279 -29.06 21.26 3.36
C PRO A 279 -28.65 20.56 4.66
N LEU A 280 -27.60 21.06 5.32
CA LEU A 280 -27.14 20.60 6.64
C LEU A 280 -28.14 20.99 7.74
N GLY A 281 -28.94 22.04 7.51
CA GLY A 281 -29.90 22.58 8.48
C GLY A 281 -29.30 23.50 9.54
N ARG A 282 -28.04 23.89 9.38
CA ARG A 282 -27.32 24.81 10.28
C ARG A 282 -26.22 25.58 9.54
N ASN A 283 -25.84 26.74 10.04
CA ASN A 283 -24.76 27.55 9.48
C ASN A 283 -23.38 26.97 9.84
N ILE A 284 -22.42 27.04 8.92
CA ILE A 284 -21.02 26.67 9.18
C ILE A 284 -20.20 27.83 9.78
N THR A 285 -20.82 29.01 9.90
CA THR A 285 -20.30 30.17 10.64
C THR A 285 -20.50 30.05 12.15
N GLU A 286 -21.30 29.10 12.63
CA GLU A 286 -21.61 28.93 14.06
C GLU A 286 -20.80 27.83 14.76
N GLN A 287 -20.54 26.71 14.07
CA GLN A 287 -19.67 25.63 14.57
C GLN A 287 -18.75 25.03 13.50
N ASP A 288 -17.77 24.25 13.95
CA ASP A 288 -16.95 23.39 13.09
C ASP A 288 -17.83 22.33 12.40
N LEU A 289 -17.51 22.00 11.15
CA LEU A 289 -18.10 20.91 10.39
C LEU A 289 -17.02 19.89 10.08
N ARG A 290 -17.17 18.66 10.58
CA ARG A 290 -16.34 17.55 10.09
C ARG A 290 -16.93 17.01 8.81
N LEU A 291 -16.14 17.00 7.76
CA LEU A 291 -16.52 16.53 6.44
C LEU A 291 -15.61 15.36 6.07
N LYS A 292 -16.19 14.28 5.56
CA LYS A 292 -15.44 13.20 4.93
C LYS A 292 -16.08 12.89 3.58
N ILE A 293 -15.26 12.79 2.54
CA ILE A 293 -15.66 12.17 1.28
C ILE A 293 -14.97 10.81 1.14
N SER A 294 -15.66 9.87 0.51
CA SER A 294 -15.13 8.59 0.05
C SER A 294 -15.46 8.47 -1.43
N MET A 295 -14.42 8.46 -2.26
CA MET A 295 -14.49 8.20 -3.70
C MET A 295 -13.94 6.80 -3.96
N ILE A 296 -14.78 5.89 -4.41
CA ILE A 296 -14.41 4.52 -4.82
C ILE A 296 -15.02 4.25 -6.19
N GLY A 297 -14.19 4.11 -7.23
CA GLY A 297 -14.67 4.01 -8.60
C GLY A 297 -15.57 5.21 -8.96
N PRO A 298 -16.82 5.00 -9.42
CA PRO A 298 -17.75 6.10 -9.69
C PRO A 298 -18.49 6.61 -8.45
N ASP A 299 -18.43 5.89 -7.33
CA ASP A 299 -19.26 6.17 -6.15
C ASP A 299 -18.65 7.26 -5.27
N LEU A 300 -19.44 8.30 -5.01
CA LEU A 300 -19.14 9.39 -4.08
C LEU A 300 -20.06 9.29 -2.87
N ASN A 301 -19.49 9.01 -1.71
CA ASN A 301 -20.18 9.07 -0.42
C ASN A 301 -19.64 10.23 0.41
N ILE A 302 -20.54 11.07 0.91
CA ILE A 302 -20.22 12.25 1.73
C ILE A 302 -20.79 12.04 3.13
N TYR A 303 -19.97 12.22 4.15
CA TYR A 303 -20.33 12.11 5.55
C TYR A 303 -20.08 13.43 6.26
N THR A 304 -20.92 13.73 7.26
CA THR A 304 -20.81 14.94 8.07
C THR A 304 -20.83 14.58 9.56
N ASP A 305 -20.07 15.31 10.37
CA ASP A 305 -20.03 15.20 11.84
C ASP A 305 -19.76 13.78 12.37
N GLY A 306 -18.98 12.98 11.64
CA GLY A 306 -18.61 11.61 12.02
C GLY A 306 -19.76 10.60 11.93
N GLY A 307 -20.83 10.91 11.19
CA GLY A 307 -21.91 9.98 10.92
C GLY A 307 -21.42 8.72 10.18
N THR A 308 -21.99 7.56 10.52
CA THR A 308 -21.66 6.27 9.90
C THR A 308 -22.44 6.01 8.61
N GLU A 309 -23.55 6.72 8.40
CA GLU A 309 -24.35 6.68 7.18
C GLU A 309 -24.01 7.88 6.29
N PRO A 310 -23.94 7.71 4.96
CA PRO A 310 -23.71 8.83 4.06
C PRO A 310 -24.78 9.91 4.23
N PHE A 311 -24.33 11.14 4.46
CA PHE A 311 -25.17 12.31 4.39
C PHE A 311 -25.71 12.52 2.96
N LEU A 312 -24.87 12.30 1.95
CA LEU A 312 -25.21 12.35 0.53
C LEU A 312 -24.41 11.30 -0.23
N SER A 313 -25.07 10.58 -1.15
CA SER A 313 -24.45 9.56 -2.00
C SER A 313 -24.90 9.75 -3.45
N LEU A 314 -23.98 9.56 -4.39
CA LEU A 314 -24.22 9.56 -5.83
C LEU A 314 -23.13 8.77 -6.56
N SER A 315 -23.39 8.44 -7.82
CA SER A 315 -22.43 7.78 -8.70
C SER A 315 -22.24 8.61 -9.97
N ASP A 316 -21.00 8.94 -10.32
CA ASP A 316 -20.63 9.62 -11.57
C ASP A 316 -19.23 9.17 -12.04
N SER A 317 -19.11 8.79 -13.31
CA SER A 317 -17.90 8.22 -13.89
C SER A 317 -17.15 9.18 -14.83
N SER A 318 -17.44 10.48 -14.79
CA SER A 318 -16.91 11.44 -15.77
C SER A 318 -15.46 11.81 -15.52
N PHE A 319 -15.06 11.87 -14.24
CA PHE A 319 -13.67 12.02 -13.83
C PHE A 319 -13.31 10.84 -12.94
N THR A 320 -12.28 10.07 -13.32
CA THR A 320 -11.89 8.80 -12.67
C THR A 320 -10.68 8.96 -11.76
N GLU A 321 -9.82 9.95 -12.03
CA GLU A 321 -8.70 10.33 -11.18
C GLU A 321 -8.38 11.82 -11.33
N GLY A 322 -7.60 12.38 -10.40
CA GLY A 322 -7.08 13.73 -10.53
C GLY A 322 -6.61 14.32 -9.22
N TYR A 323 -6.18 15.58 -9.25
CA TYR A 323 -5.71 16.29 -8.07
C TYR A 323 -6.84 16.50 -7.06
N ILE A 324 -6.47 16.48 -5.78
CA ILE A 324 -7.33 16.85 -4.66
C ILE A 324 -6.83 18.14 -4.01
N GLY A 325 -7.75 18.88 -3.40
CA GLY A 325 -7.44 20.18 -2.81
C GLY A 325 -8.57 20.73 -1.96
N LEU A 326 -8.31 21.91 -1.40
CA LEU A 326 -9.30 22.71 -0.67
C LEU A 326 -9.62 23.95 -1.49
N GLY A 327 -10.82 24.50 -1.32
CA GLY A 327 -11.18 25.77 -1.93
C GLY A 327 -12.21 26.57 -1.17
N SER A 328 -12.30 27.86 -1.49
CA SER A 328 -13.34 28.75 -0.97
C SER A 328 -13.63 29.90 -1.93
N THR A 329 -14.77 30.57 -1.73
CA THR A 329 -15.08 31.83 -2.40
C THR A 329 -15.34 32.91 -1.36
N GLN A 330 -14.50 33.95 -1.39
CA GLN A 330 -14.67 35.23 -0.70
C GLN A 330 -15.05 35.14 0.79
N ALA A 331 -14.66 34.06 1.46
CA ALA A 331 -14.87 33.84 2.88
C ALA A 331 -13.55 33.56 3.60
N VAL A 332 -13.47 33.96 4.88
CA VAL A 332 -12.39 33.56 5.77
C VAL A 332 -12.74 32.17 6.30
N VAL A 333 -12.03 31.15 5.83
CA VAL A 333 -12.31 29.75 6.12
C VAL A 333 -11.05 29.09 6.66
N GLN A 334 -11.19 28.30 7.72
CA GLN A 334 -10.16 27.42 8.25
C GLN A 334 -10.47 25.96 7.88
N PHE A 335 -9.44 25.26 7.40
CA PHE A 335 -9.43 23.82 7.19
C PHE A 335 -8.34 23.21 8.07
N LYS A 336 -8.69 22.20 8.88
CA LYS A 336 -7.78 21.54 9.84
C LYS A 336 -8.15 20.07 10.00
N ASP A 337 -7.37 19.33 10.79
CA ASP A 337 -7.57 17.89 11.05
C ASP A 337 -7.66 17.09 9.74
N ILE A 338 -6.81 17.43 8.78
CA ILE A 338 -6.84 16.86 7.44
C ILE A 338 -6.26 15.45 7.48
N VAL A 339 -7.08 14.48 7.06
CA VAL A 339 -6.65 13.09 6.89
C VAL A 339 -7.01 12.64 5.49
N ILE A 340 -6.00 12.28 4.72
CA ILE A 340 -6.17 11.68 3.39
C ILE A 340 -5.76 10.22 3.51
N THR A 341 -6.69 9.34 3.21
CA THR A 341 -6.42 7.92 3.02
C THR A 341 -6.53 7.62 1.55
N GLU A 342 -5.40 7.40 0.90
CA GLU A 342 -5.41 6.81 -0.44
C GLU A 342 -5.97 5.40 -0.31
N ASN A 343 -6.95 5.06 -1.15
CA ASN A 343 -7.51 3.71 -1.20
C ASN A 343 -8.14 3.24 0.16
N PRO A 344 -9.20 3.90 0.65
CA PRO A 344 -9.70 3.75 2.02
C PRO A 344 -10.43 2.42 2.28
N GLU A 345 -10.91 1.75 1.23
CA GLU A 345 -11.42 0.37 1.30
C GLU A 345 -10.28 -0.68 1.18
N GLY A 346 -9.02 -0.22 1.24
CA GLY A 346 -7.89 -0.93 0.66
C GLY A 346 -7.91 -0.73 -0.86
N PRO A 347 -6.91 -1.24 -1.61
CA PRO A 347 -7.20 -1.54 -3.01
C PRO A 347 -8.46 -2.40 -2.98
N GLY A 348 -9.43 -2.08 -3.83
CA GLY A 348 -10.41 -3.09 -4.23
C GLY A 348 -9.69 -4.43 -4.40
N PRO A 349 -10.33 -5.55 -4.00
CA PRO A 349 -9.69 -6.81 -3.61
C PRO A 349 -8.44 -7.05 -4.45
N ALA A 350 -7.27 -7.12 -3.79
CA ALA A 350 -5.95 -7.20 -4.42
C ALA A 350 -6.03 -7.86 -5.80
N HIS A 351 -6.11 -7.02 -6.82
CA HIS A 351 -6.28 -7.49 -8.18
C HIS A 351 -5.01 -8.25 -8.53
N VAL A 352 -5.08 -9.59 -8.55
CA VAL A 352 -3.95 -10.48 -8.84
C VAL A 352 -3.23 -10.06 -10.13
N PHE A 353 -3.97 -9.45 -11.05
CA PHE A 353 -3.49 -8.88 -12.30
C PHE A 353 -3.80 -7.38 -12.40
N THR A 354 -2.84 -6.60 -12.89
CA THR A 354 -3.00 -5.18 -13.22
C THR A 354 -3.17 -5.01 -14.73
N PRO A 355 -4.24 -4.37 -15.23
CA PRO A 355 -4.40 -4.04 -16.65
C PRO A 355 -3.21 -3.26 -17.22
N LYS A 356 -2.73 -3.65 -18.40
CA LYS A 356 -1.59 -3.02 -19.11
C LYS A 356 -1.93 -2.57 -20.53
N ILE A 357 -2.75 -3.35 -21.23
CA ILE A 357 -3.18 -3.06 -22.60
C ILE A 357 -4.68 -3.35 -22.72
N GLY A 358 -5.39 -2.45 -23.39
CA GLY A 358 -6.84 -2.51 -23.56
C GLY A 358 -7.58 -1.98 -22.34
N GLU A 359 -8.87 -1.74 -22.51
CA GLU A 359 -9.73 -1.34 -21.41
C GLU A 359 -10.27 -2.59 -20.69
N TRP A 360 -10.20 -2.56 -19.36
CA TRP A 360 -10.64 -3.63 -18.47
C TRP A 360 -11.58 -3.06 -17.41
N SER A 361 -12.68 -3.75 -17.14
CA SER A 361 -13.46 -3.54 -15.92
C SER A 361 -13.25 -4.71 -14.97
N ILE A 362 -13.17 -4.41 -13.67
CA ILE A 362 -12.98 -5.40 -12.62
C ILE A 362 -14.08 -5.22 -11.59
N GLU A 363 -14.96 -6.21 -11.45
CA GLU A 363 -16.08 -6.19 -10.53
C GLU A 363 -16.20 -7.56 -9.87
N ASN A 364 -16.23 -7.62 -8.53
CA ASN A 364 -16.29 -8.87 -7.76
C ASN A 364 -15.24 -9.92 -8.21
N GLU A 365 -13.97 -9.49 -8.38
CA GLU A 365 -12.84 -10.32 -8.85
C GLU A 365 -13.00 -10.90 -10.27
N VAL A 366 -13.99 -10.42 -11.04
CA VAL A 366 -14.16 -10.77 -12.45
C VAL A 366 -13.52 -9.71 -13.33
N TYR A 367 -12.51 -10.12 -14.10
CA TYR A 367 -11.83 -9.27 -15.08
C TYR A 367 -12.55 -9.35 -16.42
N THR A 368 -13.07 -8.22 -16.91
CA THR A 368 -13.80 -8.16 -18.18
C THR A 368 -13.08 -7.25 -19.18
N THR A 369 -12.85 -7.76 -20.39
CA THR A 369 -12.25 -6.97 -21.49
C THR A 369 -13.29 -6.17 -22.28
N ASP A 370 -12.89 -5.03 -22.83
CA ASP A 370 -13.72 -4.16 -23.67
C ASP A 370 -14.31 -4.82 -24.93
N GLY A 371 -13.61 -5.83 -25.45
CA GLY A 371 -13.91 -6.47 -26.71
C GLY A 371 -13.70 -5.61 -27.95
N VAL A 372 -12.89 -4.56 -27.89
CA VAL A 372 -12.49 -3.80 -29.09
C VAL A 372 -10.99 -3.87 -29.33
N THR A 373 -10.21 -4.00 -28.26
CA THR A 373 -8.75 -4.00 -28.32
C THR A 373 -8.22 -5.32 -28.91
N ASN A 374 -7.40 -5.20 -29.96
CA ASN A 374 -6.69 -6.33 -30.53
C ASN A 374 -5.43 -6.59 -29.69
N GLY A 375 -5.55 -7.46 -28.68
CA GLY A 375 -4.47 -7.86 -27.79
C GLY A 375 -4.49 -7.18 -26.42
N SER A 376 -5.56 -7.39 -25.63
CA SER A 376 -5.64 -6.91 -24.25
C SER A 376 -4.73 -7.73 -23.33
N VAL A 377 -4.10 -7.09 -22.35
CA VAL A 377 -3.19 -7.72 -21.38
C VAL A 377 -3.45 -7.16 -19.97
N ALA A 378 -3.55 -8.05 -18.98
CA ALA A 378 -3.45 -7.73 -17.56
C ALA A 378 -2.40 -8.65 -16.92
N THR A 379 -1.47 -8.10 -16.14
CA THR A 379 -0.25 -8.82 -15.69
C THR A 379 -0.11 -8.79 -14.17
N ARG A 380 0.32 -9.92 -13.58
CA ARG A 380 0.71 -10.01 -12.16
C ARG A 380 2.14 -9.51 -11.98
N GLU A 381 2.35 -8.48 -11.16
CA GLU A 381 3.63 -7.77 -11.05
C GLU A 381 4.44 -8.05 -9.76
N GLU A 382 3.99 -8.98 -8.92
CA GLU A 382 4.64 -9.23 -7.63
C GLU A 382 6.07 -9.79 -7.74
N SER A 383 6.30 -10.72 -8.68
CA SER A 383 7.62 -11.34 -8.93
C SER A 383 7.62 -12.13 -10.25
N LEU A 384 8.81 -12.31 -10.84
CA LEU A 384 9.00 -13.21 -11.98
C LEU A 384 8.87 -14.66 -11.51
N LEU A 385 8.15 -15.49 -12.28
CA LEU A 385 7.90 -16.88 -11.94
C LEU A 385 8.64 -17.81 -12.90
N GLY A 386 9.43 -18.73 -12.34
CA GLY A 386 9.98 -19.88 -13.05
C GLY A 386 8.97 -21.01 -13.11
N ASP A 387 8.89 -21.78 -12.02
CA ASP A 387 7.90 -22.84 -11.82
C ASP A 387 6.65 -22.29 -11.13
N PHE A 388 5.47 -22.54 -11.70
CA PHE A 388 4.20 -22.03 -11.19
C PHE A 388 2.99 -22.75 -11.83
N ALA A 389 1.82 -22.62 -11.22
CA ALA A 389 0.55 -22.87 -11.87
C ALA A 389 -0.30 -21.59 -11.93
N ILE A 390 -1.01 -21.39 -13.03
CA ILE A 390 -2.09 -20.41 -13.16
C ILE A 390 -3.37 -21.13 -13.54
N GLU A 391 -4.48 -20.73 -12.94
CA GLU A 391 -5.81 -21.19 -13.33
C GLU A 391 -6.84 -20.06 -13.32
N ALA A 392 -7.85 -20.17 -14.18
CA ALA A 392 -8.99 -19.27 -14.24
C ALA A 392 -10.17 -19.95 -14.95
N THR A 393 -11.37 -19.52 -14.61
CA THR A 393 -12.57 -19.75 -15.40
C THR A 393 -12.71 -18.63 -16.45
N ILE A 394 -12.80 -19.01 -17.72
CA ILE A 394 -12.82 -18.13 -18.88
C ILE A 394 -14.16 -18.25 -19.60
N ARG A 395 -14.79 -17.10 -19.88
CA ARG A 395 -16.06 -17.00 -20.60
C ARG A 395 -15.99 -15.90 -21.64
N MET A 396 -16.21 -16.21 -22.92
CA MET A 396 -16.35 -15.20 -23.97
C MET A 396 -17.84 -14.85 -24.13
N THR A 397 -18.22 -13.63 -23.76
CA THR A 397 -19.62 -13.19 -23.82
C THR A 397 -19.98 -12.55 -25.16
N ASP A 398 -18.99 -12.00 -25.88
CA ASP A 398 -19.16 -11.47 -27.22
C ASP A 398 -17.89 -11.66 -28.05
N ALA A 399 -17.96 -12.50 -29.09
CA ALA A 399 -16.87 -12.75 -30.02
C ALA A 399 -16.68 -11.65 -31.07
N LYS A 400 -17.52 -10.60 -31.05
CA LYS A 400 -17.43 -9.43 -31.95
C LYS A 400 -17.47 -9.79 -33.43
N GLY A 401 -18.19 -10.86 -33.76
CA GLY A 401 -18.37 -11.33 -35.13
C GLY A 401 -17.26 -12.22 -35.68
N ASP A 402 -16.19 -12.50 -34.91
CA ASP A 402 -15.12 -13.43 -35.31
C ASP A 402 -14.86 -14.49 -34.22
N LEU A 403 -15.23 -15.74 -34.50
CA LEU A 403 -15.00 -16.85 -33.58
C LEU A 403 -13.52 -17.28 -33.49
N ASN A 404 -12.64 -16.73 -34.34
CA ASN A 404 -11.19 -16.91 -34.16
C ASN A 404 -10.62 -16.03 -33.04
N ASN A 405 -11.41 -15.09 -32.53
CA ASN A 405 -11.07 -14.38 -31.31
C ASN A 405 -10.90 -15.36 -30.15
N TRP A 406 -10.08 -14.98 -29.19
CA TRP A 406 -9.53 -15.90 -28.21
C TRP A 406 -9.26 -15.22 -26.87
N ALA A 407 -9.12 -16.06 -25.85
CA ALA A 407 -8.79 -15.66 -24.49
C ALA A 407 -7.87 -16.69 -23.82
N GLY A 408 -7.04 -16.27 -22.89
CA GLY A 408 -6.20 -17.18 -22.13
C GLY A 408 -5.10 -16.47 -21.34
N PHE A 409 -3.91 -17.08 -21.31
CA PHE A 409 -2.81 -16.65 -20.45
C PHE A 409 -1.55 -16.29 -21.25
N ASN A 410 -0.91 -15.21 -20.85
CA ASN A 410 0.49 -14.98 -21.15
C ASN A 410 1.37 -15.54 -20.04
N LEU A 411 2.43 -16.27 -20.39
CA LEU A 411 3.28 -16.98 -19.44
C LEU A 411 4.75 -16.63 -19.69
N ARG A 412 5.50 -16.36 -18.62
CA ARG A 412 6.94 -16.06 -18.67
C ARG A 412 7.30 -14.91 -19.63
N LYS A 413 6.53 -13.82 -19.62
CA LYS A 413 6.89 -12.59 -20.35
C LYS A 413 8.10 -11.93 -19.70
N ALA A 414 9.05 -11.44 -20.48
CA ALA A 414 10.13 -10.59 -19.97
C ALA A 414 9.65 -9.16 -19.64
N ASN A 415 8.65 -8.65 -20.38
CA ASN A 415 8.06 -7.33 -20.23
C ASN A 415 6.56 -7.43 -19.92
N ALA A 416 6.16 -6.96 -18.73
CA ALA A 416 4.79 -6.99 -18.25
C ALA A 416 3.77 -6.27 -19.17
N SER A 417 4.23 -5.30 -19.97
CA SER A 417 3.40 -4.47 -20.84
C SER A 417 3.57 -4.79 -22.33
N ALA A 418 4.24 -5.89 -22.71
CA ALA A 418 4.34 -6.30 -24.11
C ALA A 418 3.01 -6.88 -24.63
N LEU A 419 2.72 -6.72 -25.92
CA LEU A 419 1.55 -7.34 -26.56
C LEU A 419 1.55 -8.87 -26.36
N PRO A 420 0.38 -9.54 -26.44
CA PRO A 420 0.29 -10.96 -26.13
C PRO A 420 1.20 -11.87 -26.98
N TRP A 421 1.52 -11.47 -28.20
CA TRP A 421 2.29 -12.24 -29.18
C TRP A 421 3.74 -11.80 -29.35
N ASP A 422 4.19 -10.78 -28.61
CA ASP A 422 5.56 -10.25 -28.74
C ASP A 422 6.54 -10.93 -27.77
N ASP A 423 6.03 -11.53 -26.69
CA ASP A 423 6.86 -11.96 -25.56
C ASP A 423 6.19 -13.07 -24.72
N GLY A 424 7.00 -14.00 -24.22
CA GLY A 424 6.59 -15.17 -23.44
C GLY A 424 5.85 -16.24 -24.25
N TYR A 425 5.29 -17.24 -23.58
CA TYR A 425 4.32 -18.15 -24.18
C TYR A 425 2.90 -17.57 -24.10
N LEU A 426 2.05 -17.99 -25.03
CA LEU A 426 0.63 -17.65 -25.05
C LEU A 426 -0.19 -18.93 -25.10
N VAL A 427 -1.03 -19.18 -24.11
CA VAL A 427 -1.95 -20.33 -24.05
C VAL A 427 -3.38 -19.80 -24.18
N ILE A 428 -4.10 -20.19 -25.23
CA ILE A 428 -5.39 -19.58 -25.57
C ILE A 428 -6.45 -20.62 -25.89
N ALA A 429 -7.70 -20.27 -25.57
CA ALA A 429 -8.89 -20.91 -26.09
C ALA A 429 -9.57 -19.96 -27.10
N THR A 430 -9.99 -20.49 -28.25
CA THR A 430 -10.69 -19.72 -29.30
C THR A 430 -12.20 -19.88 -29.20
N GLY A 431 -12.97 -18.92 -29.73
CA GLY A 431 -14.42 -19.04 -29.91
C GLY A 431 -14.85 -20.17 -30.86
N THR A 432 -13.92 -20.71 -31.67
CA THR A 432 -14.12 -21.93 -32.48
C THR A 432 -13.91 -23.23 -31.69
N GLY A 433 -13.50 -23.16 -30.42
CA GLY A 433 -13.32 -24.33 -29.56
C GLY A 433 -11.95 -25.02 -29.68
N ASN A 434 -10.89 -24.27 -29.99
CA ASN A 434 -9.52 -24.78 -30.01
C ASN A 434 -8.74 -24.31 -28.79
N LEU A 435 -7.93 -25.17 -28.20
CA LEU A 435 -6.90 -24.81 -27.23
C LEU A 435 -5.53 -24.82 -27.93
N LEU A 436 -4.82 -23.70 -27.91
CA LEU A 436 -3.55 -23.52 -28.62
C LEU A 436 -2.46 -23.00 -27.66
N VAL A 437 -1.23 -23.46 -27.88
CA VAL A 437 -0.02 -22.93 -27.25
C VAL A 437 0.83 -22.29 -28.34
N LEU A 438 1.18 -21.03 -28.16
CA LEU A 438 1.94 -20.24 -29.13
C LEU A 438 3.22 -19.69 -28.51
N LYS A 439 4.21 -19.46 -29.37
CA LYS A 439 5.46 -18.79 -29.05
C LYS A 439 5.78 -17.71 -30.10
N PRO A 440 6.11 -16.47 -29.69
CA PRO A 440 6.58 -15.41 -30.57
C PRO A 440 7.67 -15.91 -31.53
N GLY A 441 7.53 -15.56 -32.82
CA GLY A 441 8.44 -15.98 -33.88
C GLY A 441 8.35 -17.45 -34.32
N SER A 442 7.69 -18.33 -33.55
CA SER A 442 7.49 -19.75 -33.91
C SER A 442 6.05 -20.09 -34.29
N GLY A 443 5.07 -19.28 -33.87
CA GLY A 443 3.65 -19.55 -34.09
C GLY A 443 3.11 -20.60 -33.12
N VAL A 444 2.20 -21.46 -33.59
CA VAL A 444 1.56 -22.51 -32.79
C VAL A 444 2.55 -23.65 -32.54
N LEU A 445 2.86 -23.93 -31.27
CA LEU A 445 3.69 -25.03 -30.82
C LEU A 445 2.88 -26.33 -30.63
N ALA A 446 1.67 -26.20 -30.11
CA ALA A 446 0.78 -27.32 -29.86
C ALA A 446 -0.68 -26.84 -29.90
N GLY A 447 -1.60 -27.75 -30.23
CA GLY A 447 -3.02 -27.42 -30.25
C GLY A 447 -3.90 -28.67 -30.18
N LYS A 448 -5.09 -28.52 -29.60
CA LYS A 448 -6.08 -29.58 -29.47
C LYS A 448 -7.49 -29.00 -29.40
N GLU A 449 -8.44 -29.65 -30.05
CA GLU A 449 -9.84 -29.24 -30.06
C GLU A 449 -10.50 -29.55 -28.71
N LEU A 450 -11.18 -28.56 -28.10
CA LEU A 450 -11.81 -28.66 -26.79
C LEU A 450 -13.12 -29.46 -26.81
N GLY A 451 -13.74 -29.59 -27.98
CA GLY A 451 -15.09 -30.16 -28.13
C GLY A 451 -16.22 -29.26 -27.61
N THR A 452 -15.88 -28.04 -27.19
CA THR A 452 -16.79 -26.98 -26.75
C THR A 452 -16.20 -25.61 -27.07
N SER A 453 -17.03 -24.58 -27.11
CA SER A 453 -16.60 -23.20 -27.26
C SER A 453 -16.73 -22.40 -25.96
N ILE A 454 -15.76 -21.51 -25.72
CA ILE A 454 -15.81 -20.52 -24.65
C ILE A 454 -16.93 -19.48 -24.84
N THR A 455 -17.56 -19.42 -26.02
CA THR A 455 -18.79 -18.65 -26.27
C THR A 455 -20.06 -19.38 -25.85
N GLU A 456 -20.00 -20.70 -25.65
CA GLU A 456 -21.16 -21.55 -25.31
C GLU A 456 -21.20 -21.91 -23.83
N GLN A 457 -20.06 -22.25 -23.24
CA GLN A 457 -19.92 -22.48 -21.79
C GLN A 457 -18.65 -21.86 -21.18
N ASP A 458 -18.60 -21.86 -19.84
CA ASP A 458 -17.40 -21.54 -19.06
C ASP A 458 -16.33 -22.61 -19.30
N LEU A 459 -15.07 -22.18 -19.46
CA LEU A 459 -13.91 -23.05 -19.52
C LEU A 459 -13.02 -22.80 -18.31
N HIS A 460 -12.86 -23.80 -17.45
CA HIS A 460 -11.85 -23.73 -16.40
C HIS A 460 -10.51 -24.24 -16.96
N LEU A 461 -9.53 -23.35 -17.09
CA LEU A 461 -8.22 -23.63 -17.68
C LEU A 461 -7.14 -23.50 -16.61
N LYS A 462 -6.31 -24.53 -16.46
CA LYS A 462 -5.12 -24.52 -15.60
C LYS A 462 -3.88 -24.83 -16.41
N VAL A 463 -2.81 -24.08 -16.23
CA VAL A 463 -1.49 -24.32 -16.81
C VAL A 463 -0.46 -24.45 -15.70
N ALA A 464 0.22 -25.59 -15.63
CA ALA A 464 1.34 -25.84 -14.72
C ALA A 464 2.66 -25.86 -15.49
N MET A 465 3.59 -24.99 -15.09
CA MET A 465 4.94 -24.86 -15.62
C MET A 465 5.94 -25.48 -14.63
N VAL A 466 6.68 -26.49 -15.07
CA VAL A 466 7.71 -27.19 -14.28
C VAL A 466 8.99 -27.33 -15.11
N GLY A 467 10.00 -26.52 -14.81
CA GLY A 467 11.19 -26.43 -15.66
C GLY A 467 10.82 -26.01 -17.08
N SER A 468 11.11 -26.87 -18.07
CA SER A 468 10.70 -26.66 -19.47
C SER A 468 9.34 -27.26 -19.82
N ASP A 469 8.75 -28.04 -18.92
CA ASP A 469 7.50 -28.76 -19.18
C ASP A 469 6.29 -27.87 -18.88
N MET A 470 5.32 -27.89 -19.79
CA MET A 470 4.04 -27.21 -19.68
C MET A 470 2.92 -28.25 -19.73
N ASN A 471 2.16 -28.36 -18.63
CA ASN A 471 1.02 -29.26 -18.50
C ASN A 471 -0.26 -28.44 -18.40
N ILE A 472 -1.20 -28.67 -19.31
CA ILE A 472 -2.43 -27.88 -19.43
C ILE A 472 -3.62 -28.78 -19.12
N TYR A 473 -4.44 -28.36 -18.17
CA TYR A 473 -5.63 -29.06 -17.70
C TYR A 473 -6.87 -28.24 -18.04
N VAL A 474 -7.94 -28.96 -18.37
CA VAL A 474 -9.23 -28.37 -18.76
C VAL A 474 -10.32 -28.95 -17.87
N ASN A 475 -11.18 -28.08 -17.34
CA ASN A 475 -12.37 -28.41 -16.56
C ASN A 475 -12.12 -29.37 -15.39
N GLY A 476 -11.00 -29.17 -14.68
CA GLY A 476 -10.64 -29.97 -13.49
C GLY A 476 -10.24 -31.42 -13.79
N GLY A 477 -9.90 -31.75 -15.04
CA GLY A 477 -9.42 -33.08 -15.41
C GLY A 477 -8.15 -33.49 -14.64
N ALA A 478 -8.09 -34.75 -14.20
CA ALA A 478 -6.96 -35.27 -13.43
C ALA A 478 -5.68 -35.48 -14.25
N GLU A 479 -5.80 -35.67 -15.56
CA GLU A 479 -4.68 -35.82 -16.49
C GLU A 479 -4.53 -34.57 -17.36
N PRO A 480 -3.29 -34.18 -17.74
CA PRO A 480 -3.08 -33.07 -18.66
C PRO A 480 -3.83 -33.30 -19.98
N PHE A 481 -4.66 -32.32 -20.35
CA PHE A 481 -5.34 -32.31 -21.63
C PHE A 481 -4.35 -32.12 -22.79
N LEU A 482 -3.30 -31.33 -22.56
CA LEU A 482 -2.18 -31.09 -23.47
C LEU A 482 -0.89 -30.97 -22.67
N THR A 483 0.20 -31.55 -23.19
CA THR A 483 1.54 -31.45 -22.59
C THR A 483 2.56 -31.16 -23.69
N LEU A 484 3.56 -30.34 -23.38
CA LEU A 484 4.70 -30.04 -24.25
C LEU A 484 5.90 -29.61 -23.42
N SER A 485 7.09 -29.60 -24.02
CA SER A 485 8.33 -29.12 -23.40
C SER A 485 9.00 -28.10 -24.30
N ASP A 486 9.30 -26.92 -23.75
CA ASP A 486 10.04 -25.86 -24.44
C ASP A 486 10.83 -25.02 -23.42
N SER A 487 12.13 -24.84 -23.67
CA SER A 487 13.05 -24.15 -22.77
C SER A 487 13.41 -22.72 -23.22
N SER A 488 12.63 -22.11 -24.13
CA SER A 488 12.93 -20.77 -24.66
C SER A 488 12.76 -19.68 -23.61
N PHE A 489 11.78 -19.83 -22.71
CA PHE A 489 11.54 -18.92 -21.59
C PHE A 489 11.55 -19.72 -20.29
N THR A 490 12.45 -19.36 -19.36
CA THR A 490 12.65 -20.10 -18.09
C THR A 490 11.97 -19.43 -16.90
N GLU A 491 11.79 -18.11 -16.94
CA GLU A 491 11.04 -17.34 -15.94
C GLU A 491 10.42 -16.09 -16.58
N GLY A 492 9.42 -15.48 -15.93
CA GLY A 492 8.91 -14.16 -16.33
C GLY A 492 7.57 -13.82 -15.69
N TYR A 493 6.97 -12.73 -16.14
CA TYR A 493 5.63 -12.31 -15.73
C TYR A 493 4.54 -13.24 -16.26
N VAL A 494 3.42 -13.30 -15.53
CA VAL A 494 2.23 -14.08 -15.88
C VAL A 494 1.05 -13.13 -16.02
N GLY A 495 0.19 -13.34 -17.01
CA GLY A 495 -0.91 -12.44 -17.32
C GLY A 495 -2.13 -13.12 -17.93
N LEU A 496 -3.25 -12.40 -17.91
CA LEU A 496 -4.46 -12.68 -18.66
C LEU A 496 -4.37 -11.96 -20.01
N ALA A 497 -4.88 -12.58 -21.06
CA ALA A 497 -4.87 -12.01 -22.39
C ALA A 497 -6.11 -12.38 -23.22
N SER A 498 -6.51 -11.46 -24.10
CA SER A 498 -7.62 -11.66 -25.02
C SER A 498 -7.37 -10.93 -26.34
N THR A 499 -8.05 -11.34 -27.41
CA THR A 499 -8.14 -10.53 -28.63
C THR A 499 -9.58 -10.18 -28.97
N GLN A 500 -9.83 -8.88 -29.18
CA GLN A 500 -11.03 -8.29 -29.79
C GLN A 500 -12.35 -8.99 -29.46
N ALA A 501 -12.51 -9.40 -28.21
CA ALA A 501 -13.70 -10.07 -27.70
C ALA A 501 -13.97 -9.62 -26.27
N THR A 502 -15.25 -9.53 -25.91
CA THR A 502 -15.65 -9.31 -24.53
C THR A 502 -15.54 -10.64 -23.81
N VAL A 503 -14.58 -10.72 -22.88
CA VAL A 503 -14.21 -11.94 -22.18
C VAL A 503 -14.17 -11.65 -20.69
N GLN A 504 -14.71 -12.58 -19.91
CA GLN A 504 -14.65 -12.59 -18.45
C GLN A 504 -13.66 -13.66 -17.98
N PHE A 505 -12.77 -13.27 -17.08
CA PHE A 505 -11.92 -14.16 -16.29
C PHE A 505 -12.35 -14.08 -14.83
N LYS A 506 -12.61 -15.22 -14.20
CA LYS A 506 -13.01 -15.33 -12.78
C LYS A 506 -12.36 -16.56 -12.16
N ASP A 507 -12.50 -16.75 -10.84
CA ASP A 507 -11.90 -17.87 -10.10
C ASP A 507 -10.38 -18.00 -10.36
N ILE A 508 -9.70 -16.85 -10.43
CA ILE A 508 -8.32 -16.79 -10.87
C ILE A 508 -7.38 -17.11 -9.70
N ALA A 509 -6.45 -18.04 -9.90
CA ALA A 509 -5.41 -18.34 -8.91
C ALA A 509 -4.04 -18.51 -9.57
N VAL A 510 -2.99 -18.10 -8.85
CA VAL A 510 -1.59 -18.34 -9.24
C VAL A 510 -0.85 -18.94 -8.04
N SER A 511 -0.20 -20.08 -8.25
CA SER A 511 0.56 -20.80 -7.23
C SER A 511 2.03 -20.93 -7.64
N ASN A 512 2.95 -20.74 -6.68
CA ASN A 512 4.37 -21.06 -6.86
C ASN A 512 4.65 -22.57 -6.70
N ASP A 513 3.66 -23.36 -6.30
CA ASP A 513 3.68 -24.81 -6.35
C ASP A 513 2.86 -25.28 -7.57
N PRO A 514 3.52 -25.63 -8.70
CA PRO A 514 2.85 -26.07 -9.92
C PRO A 514 2.09 -27.39 -9.76
N ASN A 515 2.41 -28.17 -8.72
CA ASN A 515 1.82 -29.49 -8.46
C ASN A 515 0.75 -29.46 -7.36
N GLY A 516 0.46 -28.28 -6.78
CA GLY A 516 -0.55 -28.11 -5.74
C GLY A 516 -1.91 -28.65 -6.17
N GLY A 517 -2.36 -29.71 -5.50
CA GLY A 517 -3.72 -30.24 -5.58
C GLY A 517 -4.67 -29.42 -4.71
N ASN A 518 -5.98 -29.50 -5.02
CA ASN A 518 -7.06 -28.92 -4.21
C ASN A 518 -6.78 -29.09 -2.71
N VAL A 519 -6.56 -27.99 -2.00
CA VAL A 519 -6.62 -28.01 -0.54
C VAL A 519 -8.11 -28.05 -0.18
N GLU A 520 -8.50 -29.15 0.45
CA GLU A 520 -9.81 -29.44 1.02
C GLU A 520 -10.39 -28.21 1.76
N PRO A 521 -11.69 -27.90 1.61
CA PRO A 521 -12.30 -26.84 2.40
C PRO A 521 -12.19 -27.23 3.88
N ALA A 522 -11.84 -26.26 4.73
CA ALA A 522 -11.89 -26.47 6.17
C ALA A 522 -13.31 -26.93 6.54
N ALA A 523 -13.41 -28.17 7.02
CA ALA A 523 -14.64 -28.77 7.53
C ALA A 523 -15.16 -27.99 8.76
N PRO A 524 -16.46 -28.13 9.10
CA PRO A 524 -17.37 -27.06 9.51
C PRO A 524 -17.05 -26.35 10.83
#